data_AF-A0A9D7WZ03-F1
#
_entry.id   AF-A0A9D7WZ03-F1
#
_cell.length_a   1.000
_cell.length_b   1.000
_cell.length_c   1.000
_cell.angle_alpha   90.00
_cell.angle_beta   90.00
_cell.angle_gamma   90.00
#
_symmetry.space_group_name_H-M   'P 1'
#
loop_
_entity.id
_entity.type
_entity.pdbx_description
1 polymer ?
#
loop_
_entity_poly.entity_id
_entity_poly.type
_entity_poly.pdbx_seq_one_letter_code
_entity_poly.pdbx_strand_id
1 'polypeptide(L)'
;METNPAFNNYMDCYFDFPGQWEIPSRCGLKVVHRRDGKRLVIATEIYRQNPGTPVTEWVAPLATRIMKHIDEQPETFIFIEHTPDLRSKLTFYEETFDRVTFGWDGSKFTNPQWSRLTKEEVNQLMEE
;
A
#
# COMPACT_ATOMS: atom_id res chain seq x y z
N MET A 1 -1.86 11.97 -21.82
CA MET A 1 -1.97 10.67 -21.15
C MET A 1 -2.23 10.93 -19.68
N GLU A 2 -3.40 10.55 -19.20
CA GLU A 2 -3.70 10.54 -17.76
C GLU A 2 -2.94 9.36 -17.15
N THR A 3 -2.03 9.65 -16.22
CA THR A 3 -1.16 8.65 -15.56
C THR A 3 -1.70 8.27 -14.18
N ASN A 4 -2.98 8.55 -13.92
CA ASN A 4 -3.60 8.31 -12.61
C ASN A 4 -4.36 6.99 -12.66
N PRO A 5 -4.15 6.09 -11.69
CA PRO A 5 -4.93 4.87 -11.61
C PRO A 5 -6.40 5.20 -11.28
N ALA A 6 -7.33 4.58 -12.02
CA ALA A 6 -8.73 4.54 -11.63
C ALA A 6 -8.94 3.48 -10.54
N PHE A 7 -10.07 3.57 -9.82
CA PHE A 7 -10.49 2.48 -8.93
C PHE A 7 -10.53 1.15 -9.70
N ASN A 8 -9.98 0.12 -9.08
CA ASN A 8 -9.75 -1.18 -9.69
C ASN A 8 -9.71 -2.27 -8.61
N ASN A 9 -9.32 -3.49 -8.98
CA ASN A 9 -9.26 -4.63 -8.06
C ASN A 9 -8.34 -4.43 -6.85
N TYR A 10 -7.42 -3.47 -6.88
CA TYR A 10 -6.41 -3.19 -5.85
C TYR A 10 -6.61 -1.85 -5.14
N MET A 11 -7.67 -1.10 -5.48
CA MET A 11 -7.94 0.23 -4.94
C MET A 11 -9.44 0.52 -4.94
N ASP A 12 -10.02 0.67 -3.74
CA ASP A 12 -11.44 0.95 -3.54
C ASP A 12 -11.69 2.44 -3.17
N CYS A 13 -10.72 3.10 -2.54
CA CYS A 13 -10.83 4.49 -2.13
C CYS A 13 -9.47 5.22 -2.13
N TYR A 14 -9.50 6.53 -1.87
CA TYR A 14 -8.31 7.31 -1.55
C TYR A 14 -8.09 7.38 -0.04
N PHE A 15 -6.83 7.43 0.39
CA PHE A 15 -6.43 7.61 1.78
C PHE A 15 -5.44 8.77 1.92
N ASP A 16 -5.80 9.76 2.74
CA ASP A 16 -5.00 10.95 3.00
C ASP A 16 -4.06 10.73 4.20
N PHE A 17 -2.81 11.17 4.06
CA PHE A 17 -1.79 11.06 5.08
C PHE A 17 -0.84 12.28 5.08
N PRO A 18 -0.18 12.58 6.20
CA PRO A 18 0.61 13.81 6.34
C PRO A 18 1.94 13.80 5.56
N GLY A 19 2.47 12.63 5.17
CA GLY A 19 3.72 12.53 4.41
C GLY A 19 4.98 12.97 5.17
N GLN A 20 6.11 13.03 4.46
CA GLN A 20 7.35 13.63 4.96
C GLN A 20 7.16 15.14 5.11
N TRP A 21 7.73 15.69 6.18
CA TRP A 21 7.66 17.13 6.51
C TRP A 21 6.24 17.69 6.59
N GLU A 22 5.25 16.86 6.94
CA GLU A 22 3.83 17.23 7.02
C GLU A 22 3.24 17.77 5.70
N ILE A 23 3.83 17.39 4.56
CA ILE A 23 3.29 17.70 3.23
C ILE A 23 2.08 16.80 2.95
N PRO A 24 0.86 17.35 2.85
CA PRO A 24 -0.33 16.55 2.59
C PRO A 24 -0.12 15.62 1.39
N SER A 25 -0.40 14.34 1.60
CA SER A 25 -0.11 13.27 0.67
C SER A 25 -1.31 12.32 0.58
N ARG A 26 -1.39 11.57 -0.51
CA ARG A 26 -2.53 10.70 -0.76
C ARG A 26 -2.10 9.44 -1.51
N CYS A 27 -2.70 8.31 -1.16
CA CYS A 27 -2.57 7.06 -1.91
C CYS A 27 -3.95 6.46 -2.22
N GLY A 28 -3.98 5.43 -3.05
CA GLY A 28 -5.10 4.53 -3.18
C GLY A 28 -5.07 3.49 -2.06
N LEU A 29 -6.23 3.06 -1.60
CA LEU A 29 -6.35 2.07 -0.53
C LEU A 29 -7.36 0.99 -0.90
N LYS A 30 -6.98 -0.25 -0.61
CA LYS A 30 -7.89 -1.39 -0.52
C LYS A 30 -7.67 -2.11 0.79
N VAL A 31 -8.77 -2.52 1.42
CA VAL A 31 -8.76 -3.29 2.67
C VAL A 31 -9.57 -4.56 2.46
N VAL A 32 -8.93 -5.71 2.63
CA VAL A 32 -9.54 -7.03 2.47
C VAL A 32 -9.61 -7.73 3.83
N HIS A 33 -10.78 -8.28 4.13
CA HIS A 33 -10.99 -9.15 5.28
C HIS A 33 -10.75 -10.59 4.82
N ARG A 34 -9.67 -11.21 5.28
CA ARG A 34 -9.32 -12.57 4.89
C ARG A 34 -10.08 -13.59 5.72
N ARG A 35 -10.29 -14.81 5.20
CA ARG A 35 -10.99 -15.89 5.94
C ARG A 35 -10.12 -16.45 7.07
N ASP A 36 -8.80 -16.29 6.99
CA ASP A 36 -7.86 -16.60 8.07
C ASP A 36 -7.89 -15.59 9.23
N GLY A 37 -8.78 -14.59 9.17
CA GLY A 37 -8.97 -13.57 10.21
C GLY A 37 -8.00 -12.40 10.13
N LYS A 38 -7.07 -12.38 9.17
CA LYS A 38 -6.13 -11.27 8.97
C LYS A 38 -6.74 -10.15 8.12
N ARG A 39 -6.14 -8.96 8.21
CA ARG A 39 -6.44 -7.85 7.30
C ARG A 39 -5.31 -7.64 6.34
N LEU A 40 -5.65 -7.72 5.06
CA LEU A 40 -4.75 -7.34 3.99
C LEU A 40 -5.08 -5.91 3.56
N VAL A 41 -4.05 -5.09 3.50
CA VAL A 41 -4.09 -3.73 2.97
C VAL A 41 -3.21 -3.64 1.75
N ILE A 42 -3.73 -3.02 0.69
CA ILE A 42 -2.96 -2.64 -0.49
C ILE A 42 -2.96 -1.11 -0.57
N ALA A 43 -1.78 -0.50 -0.46
CA ALA A 43 -1.56 0.92 -0.65
C ALA A 43 -1.00 1.17 -2.05
N THR A 44 -1.78 1.85 -2.89
CA THR A 44 -1.47 2.06 -4.31
C THR A 44 -0.92 3.46 -4.54
N GLU A 45 0.20 3.57 -5.25
CA GLU A 45 0.70 4.87 -5.73
C GLU A 45 -0.27 5.51 -6.72
N ILE A 46 -0.54 6.81 -6.54
CA ILE A 46 -1.48 7.57 -7.40
C ILE A 46 -0.82 8.72 -8.16
N TYR A 47 0.52 8.79 -8.11
CA TYR A 47 1.37 9.70 -8.88
C TYR A 47 0.87 11.15 -8.95
N ARG A 48 0.28 11.60 -10.06
CA ARG A 48 -0.11 13.02 -10.22
C ARG A 48 -1.24 13.44 -9.27
N GLN A 49 -1.95 12.49 -8.67
CA GLN A 49 -2.95 12.76 -7.62
C GLN A 49 -2.36 12.76 -6.22
N ASN A 50 -1.08 12.39 -6.06
CA ASN A 50 -0.36 12.52 -4.80
C ASN A 50 0.46 13.82 -4.84
N PRO A 51 0.02 14.89 -4.15
CA PRO A 51 0.73 16.17 -4.19
C PRO A 51 2.01 16.18 -3.35
N GLY A 52 2.27 15.12 -2.58
CA GLY A 52 3.33 15.07 -1.59
C GLY A 52 4.20 13.82 -1.70
N THR A 53 4.30 13.11 -0.58
CA THR A 53 5.25 12.02 -0.37
C THR A 53 4.75 10.70 -0.97
N PRO A 54 5.57 10.01 -1.77
CA PRO A 54 5.30 8.66 -2.23
C PRO A 54 5.02 7.69 -1.07
N VAL A 55 4.23 6.65 -1.34
CA VAL A 55 3.97 5.52 -0.44
C VAL A 55 5.29 4.89 0.00
N THR A 56 6.19 4.60 -0.94
CA THR A 56 7.49 3.95 -0.69
C THR A 56 8.31 4.71 0.36
N GLU A 57 8.33 6.04 0.26
CA GLU A 57 9.13 6.95 1.09
C GLU A 57 8.53 7.17 2.49
N TRP A 58 7.28 6.77 2.70
CA TRP A 58 6.56 6.94 3.97
C TRP A 58 5.91 5.64 4.46
N VAL A 59 6.41 4.49 4.00
CA VAL A 59 5.69 3.21 4.09
C VAL A 59 5.39 2.74 5.51
N ALA A 60 6.35 2.82 6.45
CA ALA A 60 6.15 2.31 7.81
C ALA A 60 5.23 3.22 8.66
N PRO A 61 5.38 4.56 8.64
CA PRO A 61 4.39 5.46 9.22
C PRO A 61 3.01 5.33 8.58
N LEU A 62 2.93 5.14 7.26
CA LEU A 62 1.67 4.94 6.53
C LEU A 62 0.97 3.67 6.98
N ALA A 63 1.68 2.54 6.96
CA ALA A 63 1.18 1.25 7.43
C ALA A 63 0.66 1.35 8.88
N THR A 64 1.39 2.03 9.76
CA THR A 64 0.98 2.23 11.15
C THR A 64 -0.33 3.01 11.23
N ARG A 65 -0.45 4.08 10.44
CA ARG A 65 -1.63 4.94 10.42
C ARG A 65 -2.85 4.20 9.88
N ILE A 66 -2.70 3.46 8.79
CA ILE A 66 -3.78 2.67 8.20
C ILE A 66 -4.22 1.58 9.17
N MET A 67 -3.29 0.81 9.74
CA MET A 67 -3.60 -0.24 10.71
C MET A 67 -4.43 0.29 11.87
N LYS A 68 -4.02 1.43 12.46
CA LYS A 68 -4.78 2.09 13.53
C LYS A 68 -6.13 2.63 13.05
N HIS A 69 -6.20 3.14 11.83
CA HIS A 69 -7.44 3.66 11.24
C HIS A 69 -8.49 2.56 11.05
N ILE A 70 -8.06 1.33 10.74
CA ILE A 70 -8.94 0.18 10.57
C ILE A 70 -9.09 -0.67 11.85
N ASP A 71 -8.56 -0.19 12.98
CA ASP A 71 -8.58 -0.85 14.29
C ASP A 71 -8.02 -2.29 14.30
N GLU A 72 -6.85 -2.47 13.68
CA GLU A 72 -6.20 -3.78 13.55
C GLU A 72 -4.92 -3.91 14.39
N GLN A 73 -4.52 -5.14 14.70
CA GLN A 73 -3.30 -5.47 15.42
C GLN A 73 -2.13 -5.77 14.47
N PRO A 74 -0.88 -5.46 14.88
CA PRO A 74 0.29 -5.66 14.03
C PRO A 74 0.53 -7.13 13.63
N GLU A 75 0.10 -8.09 14.46
CA GLU A 75 0.26 -9.54 14.20
C GLU A 75 -0.69 -10.06 13.11
N THR A 76 -1.82 -9.39 12.91
CA THR A 76 -2.90 -9.75 11.97
C THR A 76 -2.95 -8.81 10.76
N PHE A 77 -2.06 -7.82 10.71
CA PHE A 77 -1.97 -6.83 9.64
C PHE A 77 -0.98 -7.25 8.54
N ILE A 78 -1.45 -7.34 7.30
CA ILE A 78 -0.64 -7.60 6.11
C ILE A 78 -0.68 -6.35 5.24
N PHE A 79 0.49 -5.87 4.83
CA PHE A 79 0.63 -4.67 4.00
C PHE A 79 1.31 -5.00 2.67
N ILE A 80 0.71 -4.53 1.59
CA ILE A 80 1.27 -4.57 0.24
C ILE A 80 1.37 -3.14 -0.28
N GLU A 81 2.57 -2.79 -0.73
CA GLU A 81 2.80 -1.62 -1.56
C GLU A 81 2.54 -1.98 -3.02
N HIS A 82 1.77 -1.16 -3.72
CA HIS A 82 1.40 -1.37 -5.11
C HIS A 82 1.78 -0.15 -5.96
N THR A 83 2.63 -0.38 -6.94
CA THR A 83 3.02 0.58 -7.96
C THR A 83 2.26 0.22 -9.24
N PRO A 84 1.25 0.99 -9.67
CA PRO A 84 0.45 0.61 -10.84
C PRO A 84 1.20 0.83 -12.15
N ASP A 85 0.86 0.04 -13.18
CA ASP A 85 1.44 0.20 -14.51
C ASP A 85 1.17 1.60 -15.09
N LEU A 86 2.24 2.34 -15.37
CA LEU A 86 2.17 3.66 -15.99
C LEU A 86 1.97 3.62 -17.52
N ARG A 87 1.76 2.42 -18.08
CA ARG A 87 1.62 2.14 -19.52
C ARG A 87 2.79 2.70 -20.32
N SER A 88 3.98 2.63 -19.74
CA SER A 88 5.22 3.04 -20.39
C SER A 88 5.78 1.90 -21.21
N LYS A 89 6.52 2.21 -22.28
CA LYS A 89 7.27 1.20 -23.04
C LYS A 89 8.53 0.69 -22.30
N LEU A 90 8.85 1.30 -21.16
CA LEU A 90 9.99 0.93 -20.34
C LEU A 90 9.53 -0.03 -19.24
N THR A 91 10.10 -1.23 -19.21
CA THR A 91 9.77 -2.33 -18.29
C THR A 91 9.93 -1.96 -16.82
N PHE A 92 10.72 -0.94 -16.50
CA PHE A 92 10.87 -0.42 -15.13
C PHE A 92 9.60 0.26 -14.57
N TYR A 93 8.61 0.56 -15.41
CA TYR A 93 7.32 1.11 -14.98
C TYR A 93 6.19 0.08 -15.05
N GLU A 94 6.54 -1.20 -15.12
CA GLU A 94 5.57 -2.28 -14.97
C GLU A 94 4.91 -2.26 -13.60
N GLU A 95 3.70 -2.83 -13.53
CA GLU A 95 2.97 -3.00 -12.27
C GLU A 95 3.79 -3.84 -11.30
N THR A 96 3.97 -3.36 -10.07
CA THR A 96 4.66 -4.10 -9.02
C THR A 96 3.84 -4.19 -7.75
N PHE A 97 3.94 -5.35 -7.11
CA PHE A 97 3.40 -5.61 -5.79
C PHE A 97 4.52 -6.04 -4.89
N ASP A 98 4.68 -5.37 -3.77
CA ASP A 98 5.72 -5.68 -2.81
C ASP A 98 5.07 -5.85 -1.43
N ARG A 99 5.14 -7.07 -0.89
CA ARG A 99 4.76 -7.31 0.50
C ARG A 99 5.79 -6.64 1.39
N VAL A 100 5.33 -5.76 2.26
CA VAL A 100 6.21 -5.06 3.20
C VAL A 100 6.04 -5.69 4.57
N THR A 101 7.13 -6.24 5.10
CA THR A 101 7.22 -6.65 6.50
C THR A 101 7.91 -5.57 7.31
N PHE A 102 7.58 -5.51 8.60
CA PHE A 102 8.05 -4.47 9.50
C PHE A 102 8.51 -5.07 10.81
N GLY A 103 9.46 -4.42 11.48
CA GLY A 103 9.60 -4.51 12.92
C GLY A 103 8.48 -3.76 13.63
N TRP A 104 8.17 -4.15 14.87
CA TRP A 104 7.23 -3.44 15.75
C TRP A 104 7.95 -2.98 17.01
N ASP A 105 7.86 -1.68 17.33
CA ASP A 105 8.52 -1.10 18.51
C ASP A 105 7.60 -0.99 19.74
N GLY A 106 6.38 -1.53 19.65
CA GLY A 106 5.32 -1.36 20.65
C GLY A 106 4.31 -0.25 20.31
N SER A 107 4.63 0.64 19.36
CA SER A 107 3.79 1.80 19.03
C SER A 107 3.61 2.04 17.52
N LYS A 108 4.62 1.72 16.72
CA LYS A 108 4.65 1.92 15.28
C LYS A 108 5.49 0.85 14.58
N PHE A 109 5.21 0.68 13.29
CA PHE A 109 6.03 -0.11 12.40
C PHE A 109 7.37 0.60 12.13
N THR A 110 8.44 -0.18 12.04
CA THR A 110 9.80 0.25 11.77
C THR A 110 10.50 -0.74 10.83
N ASN A 111 11.69 -0.39 10.32
CA ASN A 111 12.54 -1.28 9.54
C ASN A 111 11.81 -2.04 8.40
N PRO A 112 11.19 -1.33 7.44
CA PRO A 112 10.47 -1.96 6.34
C PRO A 112 11.39 -2.86 5.50
N GLN A 113 10.88 -4.01 5.09
CA GLN A 113 11.54 -4.94 4.18
C GLN A 113 10.55 -5.36 3.10
N TRP A 114 10.97 -5.23 1.83
CA TRP A 114 10.13 -5.52 0.68
C TRP A 114 10.43 -6.91 0.14
N SER A 115 9.37 -7.65 -0.17
CA SER A 115 9.42 -8.92 -0.89
C SER A 115 8.46 -8.83 -2.07
N ARG A 116 9.03 -8.94 -3.28
CA ARG A 116 8.28 -8.88 -4.53
C ARG A 116 7.27 -10.03 -4.60
N LEU A 117 6.04 -9.70 -4.95
CA LEU A 117 4.95 -10.63 -5.24
C LEU A 117 4.56 -10.56 -6.71
N THR A 118 4.09 -11.67 -7.25
CA THR A 118 3.37 -11.70 -8.52
C THR A 118 1.93 -11.24 -8.34
N LYS A 119 1.30 -10.87 -9.46
CA LYS A 119 -0.12 -10.49 -9.46
C LYS A 119 -1.01 -11.65 -9.01
N GLU A 120 -0.66 -12.87 -9.40
CA GLU A 120 -1.36 -14.10 -9.03
C GLU A 120 -1.28 -14.36 -7.52
N GLU A 121 -0.12 -14.16 -6.91
CA GLU A 121 0.06 -14.28 -5.46
C GLU A 121 -0.79 -13.26 -4.70
N VAL A 122 -0.85 -12.00 -5.17
CA VAL A 122 -1.68 -10.96 -4.57
C VAL A 122 -3.17 -11.31 -4.69
N ASN A 123 -3.61 -11.79 -5.84
CA ASN A 123 -4.99 -12.20 -6.05
C ASN A 123 -5.37 -13.34 -5.12
N GLN A 124 -4.51 -14.36 -4.98
CA GLN A 124 -4.72 -15.44 -4.02
C GLN A 124 -4.80 -14.91 -2.58
N LEU A 125 -3.92 -14.00 -2.19
CA LEU A 125 -3.93 -13.39 -0.85
C LEU A 125 -5.22 -12.61 -0.55
N MET A 126 -5.93 -12.11 -1.58
CA MET A 126 -7.22 -11.44 -1.42
C MET A 126 -8.42 -12.40 -1.31
N GLU A 127 -8.28 -13.65 -1.76
CA GLU A 127 -9.35 -14.66 -1.75
C GLU A 127 -9.33 -15.57 -0.51
N GLU A 128 -8.16 -15.73 0.11
CA GLU A 128 -7.92 -16.45 1.37
C GLU A 128 -8.63 -15.83 2.56
#